data_AF-A0A830GI81-F1
#
_entry.id   AF-A0A830GI81-F1
#
_cell.length_a   1.000
_cell.length_b   1.000
_cell.length_c   1.000
_cell.angle_alpha   90.00
_cell.angle_beta   90.00
_cell.angle_gamma   90.00
#
_symmetry.space_group_name_H-M   'P 1'
#
loop_
_entity.id
_entity.type
_entity.pdbx_description
1 polymer ?
#
loop_
_entity_poly.entity_id
_entity_poly.type
_entity_poly.pdbx_seq_one_letter_code
_entity_poly.pdbx_strand_id
1 'polypeptide(L)'
;MAHGQTTTIRTEDGFLATGGRSQRTWRLTVDNDVTARLDPRADTGGVRLDGSVTRVPVAGLGGGVYAFVVAGWADEGEARRPIAVGARFRLRGPPLALSHTEAVERVDHSGATVTVDADPGLGDPVTYVLSCTRRAADARQMLPEEAVTNPPVRNLLAAYDPAVEEVVLHTRRHPAYPNPVLGPVTMRDTGFEIRIRGETNTSE
;
A
#
# COMPACT_ATOMS: atom_id res chain seq x y z
N MET A 1 -1.77 17.16 -19.30
CA MET A 1 -1.97 15.83 -19.90
C MET A 1 -0.64 15.10 -19.86
N ALA A 2 -0.43 14.28 -18.84
CA ALA A 2 0.78 13.48 -18.69
C ALA A 2 0.54 12.10 -19.30
N HIS A 3 1.45 11.65 -20.16
CA HIS A 3 1.39 10.35 -20.79
C HIS A 3 1.62 9.25 -19.74
N GLY A 4 0.63 8.37 -19.55
CA GLY A 4 0.77 7.17 -18.74
C GLY A 4 1.96 6.35 -19.21
N GLN A 5 2.96 6.20 -18.33
CA GLN A 5 4.12 5.36 -18.61
C GLN A 5 3.67 3.91 -18.72
N THR A 6 3.49 3.43 -19.95
CA THR A 6 3.26 2.00 -20.21
C THR A 6 4.58 1.27 -20.02
N THR A 7 4.86 0.86 -18.79
CA THR A 7 6.00 -0.02 -18.51
C THR A 7 5.60 -1.43 -18.90
N THR A 8 6.04 -1.88 -20.07
CA THR A 8 5.98 -3.31 -20.41
C THR A 8 6.99 -4.02 -19.52
N ILE A 9 6.51 -4.71 -18.50
CA ILE A 9 7.34 -5.62 -17.70
C ILE A 9 7.70 -6.78 -18.61
N ARG A 10 8.85 -6.67 -19.29
CA ARG A 10 9.59 -7.82 -19.80
C ARG A 10 10.40 -8.31 -18.61
N THR A 11 9.85 -9.25 -17.86
CA THR A 11 10.73 -10.13 -17.10
C THR A 11 11.58 -10.86 -18.13
N GLU A 12 12.89 -10.96 -17.90
CA GLU A 12 13.79 -11.73 -18.78
C GLU A 12 13.31 -13.18 -18.93
N ASP A 13 12.39 -13.63 -18.07
CA ASP A 13 11.65 -14.87 -18.20
C ASP A 13 10.14 -14.58 -18.13
N GLY A 14 9.42 -14.69 -19.25
CA GLY A 14 7.96 -14.71 -19.22
C GLY A 14 7.46 -15.86 -18.34
N PHE A 15 6.49 -15.61 -17.45
CA PHE A 15 6.03 -16.64 -16.53
C PHE A 15 5.09 -17.64 -17.22
N LEU A 16 5.47 -18.93 -17.18
CA LEU A 16 4.58 -20.06 -17.41
C LEU A 16 4.10 -20.58 -16.05
N ALA A 17 2.78 -20.59 -15.82
CA ALA A 17 2.20 -21.49 -14.84
C ALA A 17 1.63 -22.71 -15.58
N THR A 18 2.14 -23.91 -15.27
CA THR A 18 1.62 -25.17 -15.81
C THR A 18 0.84 -25.89 -14.71
N GLY A 19 -0.47 -25.70 -14.71
CA GLY A 19 -1.42 -26.58 -13.99
C GLY A 19 -2.27 -27.28 -15.05
N GLY A 20 -1.98 -28.54 -15.34
CA GLY A 20 -2.57 -29.28 -16.46
C GLY A 20 -1.91 -28.98 -17.82
N ARG A 21 -2.39 -29.64 -18.89
CA ARG A 21 -1.84 -29.55 -20.26
C ARG A 21 -1.92 -28.16 -20.92
N SER A 22 -2.45 -27.16 -20.23
CA SER A 22 -2.62 -25.80 -20.73
C SER A 22 -1.64 -24.83 -20.06
N GLN A 23 -0.84 -24.16 -20.88
CA GLN A 23 -0.05 -23.01 -20.49
C GLN A 23 -0.94 -21.76 -20.50
N ARG A 24 -0.86 -20.93 -19.46
CA ARG A 24 -1.47 -19.60 -19.45
C ARG A 24 -0.44 -18.54 -19.09
N THR A 25 -0.55 -17.40 -19.77
CA THR A 25 0.31 -16.23 -19.57
C THR A 25 -0.56 -15.05 -19.18
N TRP A 26 -0.22 -14.40 -18.08
CA TRP A 26 -0.83 -13.15 -17.65
C TRP A 26 0.13 -12.00 -17.85
N ARG A 27 -0.40 -10.83 -18.22
CA ARG A 27 0.33 -9.57 -18.24
C ARG A 27 -0.09 -8.74 -17.04
N LEU A 28 0.84 -8.52 -16.12
CA LEU A 28 0.65 -7.59 -15.02
C LEU A 28 1.00 -6.18 -15.52
N THR A 29 0.13 -5.21 -15.21
CA THR A 29 0.36 -3.80 -15.49
C THR A 29 0.23 -3.03 -14.20
N VAL A 30 1.26 -2.26 -13.84
CA VAL A 30 1.17 -1.36 -12.69
C VAL A 30 0.42 -0.11 -13.11
N ASP A 31 -0.67 0.19 -12.41
CA ASP A 31 -1.45 1.41 -12.58
C ASP A 31 -1.57 2.08 -11.21
N ASN A 32 -0.75 3.10 -10.97
CA ASN A 32 -0.77 3.85 -9.72
C ASN A 32 -1.69 5.08 -9.79
N ASP A 33 -2.27 5.41 -10.94
CA ASP A 33 -3.17 6.58 -11.06
C ASP A 33 -4.47 6.33 -10.31
N VAL A 34 -4.90 5.07 -10.23
CA VAL A 34 -6.06 4.66 -9.43
C VAL A 34 -5.79 4.69 -7.94
N THR A 35 -4.55 4.89 -7.48
CA THR A 35 -4.25 4.80 -6.04
C THR A 35 -5.00 5.83 -5.22
N ALA A 36 -5.17 7.07 -5.70
CA ALA A 36 -5.95 8.08 -4.98
C ALA A 36 -7.41 7.65 -4.71
N ARG A 37 -7.94 6.76 -5.55
CA ARG A 37 -9.29 6.18 -5.50
C ARG A 37 -9.31 4.73 -5.02
N LEU A 38 -8.17 4.19 -4.59
CA LEU A 38 -8.13 2.84 -4.06
C LEU A 38 -9.11 2.80 -2.89
N ASP A 39 -10.18 2.02 -3.07
CA ASP A 39 -10.99 1.59 -1.95
C ASP A 39 -10.03 0.90 -0.98
N PRO A 40 -9.94 1.33 0.29
CA PRO A 40 -9.10 0.64 1.28
C PRO A 40 -9.51 -0.81 1.52
N ARG A 41 -10.70 -1.22 1.04
CA ARG A 41 -11.17 -2.60 0.96
C ARG A 41 -10.78 -3.31 -0.34
N ALA A 42 -10.38 -2.58 -1.38
CA ALA A 42 -9.89 -3.19 -2.61
C ALA A 42 -8.60 -3.94 -2.27
N ASP A 43 -8.68 -5.25 -2.39
CA ASP A 43 -7.54 -6.13 -2.29
C ASP A 43 -6.50 -5.72 -3.35
N THR A 44 -5.42 -5.07 -2.91
CA THR A 44 -4.29 -4.72 -3.79
C THR A 44 -3.43 -5.93 -4.13
N GLY A 45 -3.67 -7.08 -3.49
CA GLY A 45 -2.89 -8.31 -3.65
C GLY A 45 -3.62 -9.45 -4.36
N GLY A 46 -4.95 -9.42 -4.44
CA GLY A 46 -5.76 -10.53 -4.95
C GLY A 46 -6.65 -10.14 -6.13
N VAL A 47 -6.26 -10.58 -7.33
CA VAL A 47 -7.15 -10.55 -8.49
C VAL A 47 -7.68 -11.96 -8.75
N ARG A 48 -9.00 -12.10 -8.81
CA ARG A 48 -9.62 -13.37 -9.21
C ARG A 48 -9.42 -13.55 -10.71
N LEU A 49 -8.53 -14.46 -11.07
CA LEU A 49 -8.24 -14.80 -12.46
C LEU A 49 -9.22 -15.88 -12.91
N ASP A 50 -10.15 -15.53 -13.80
CA ASP A 50 -10.82 -16.54 -14.62
C ASP A 50 -10.02 -16.80 -15.89
N GLY A 51 -10.41 -17.82 -16.67
CA GLY A 51 -9.67 -18.18 -17.88
C GLY A 51 -9.70 -17.19 -19.03
N SER A 52 -10.45 -16.09 -18.91
CA SER A 52 -10.50 -15.00 -19.88
C SER A 52 -9.58 -13.82 -19.50
N VAL A 53 -9.16 -13.73 -18.23
CA VAL A 53 -8.30 -12.65 -17.75
C VAL A 53 -6.88 -12.86 -18.24
N THR A 54 -6.42 -11.97 -19.12
CA THR A 54 -5.04 -11.95 -19.65
C THR A 54 -4.25 -10.72 -19.20
N ARG A 55 -4.93 -9.69 -18.68
CA ARG A 55 -4.33 -8.46 -18.16
C ARG A 55 -4.80 -8.24 -16.73
N VAL A 56 -3.85 -8.00 -15.85
CA VAL A 56 -4.08 -7.84 -14.41
C VAL A 56 -3.53 -6.47 -14.02
N PRO A 57 -4.39 -5.44 -13.88
CA PRO A 57 -3.95 -4.17 -13.32
C PRO A 57 -3.64 -4.39 -11.83
N VAL A 58 -2.51 -3.86 -11.38
CA VAL A 58 -2.11 -3.86 -9.97
C VAL A 58 -1.75 -2.43 -9.60
N ALA A 59 -2.26 -1.95 -8.47
CA ALA A 59 -2.02 -0.61 -7.99
C ALA A 59 -1.18 -0.61 -6.72
N GLY A 60 -0.53 0.50 -6.43
CA GLY A 60 0.25 0.69 -5.21
C GLY A 60 1.57 -0.06 -5.21
N LEU A 61 2.19 -0.32 -6.37
CA LEU A 61 3.52 -0.95 -6.46
C LEU A 61 4.58 0.05 -6.93
N GLY A 62 5.74 0.02 -6.28
CA GLY A 62 6.95 0.75 -6.69
C GLY A 62 8.02 -0.14 -7.30
N GLY A 63 9.18 0.44 -7.62
CA GLY A 63 10.38 -0.34 -7.92
C GLY A 63 10.83 -1.14 -6.69
N GLY A 64 11.04 -2.44 -6.85
CA GLY A 64 11.30 -3.34 -5.73
C GLY A 64 11.39 -4.81 -6.11
N VAL A 65 11.51 -5.67 -5.09
CA VAL A 65 11.47 -7.14 -5.24
C VAL A 65 10.18 -7.63 -4.63
N TYR A 66 9.37 -8.30 -5.44
CA TYR A 66 8.05 -8.80 -5.06
C TYR A 66 7.97 -10.31 -5.31
N ALA A 67 6.93 -10.91 -4.74
CA ALA A 67 6.51 -12.27 -5.08
C ALA A 67 5.07 -12.24 -5.58
N PHE A 68 4.79 -12.98 -6.64
CA PHE A 68 3.44 -13.26 -7.08
C PHE A 68 3.11 -14.72 -6.75
N VAL A 69 1.92 -14.95 -6.19
CA VAL A 69 1.44 -16.28 -5.84
C VAL A 69 0.10 -16.51 -6.54
N VAL A 70 0.01 -17.57 -7.34
CA VAL A 70 -1.26 -18.11 -7.82
C VAL A 70 -1.61 -19.28 -6.92
N ALA A 71 -2.78 -19.25 -6.32
CA ALA A 71 -3.36 -20.39 -5.62
C ALA A 71 -4.73 -20.69 -6.23
N GLY A 72 -5.07 -21.97 -6.39
CA GLY A 72 -6.32 -22.36 -6.99
C GLY A 72 -6.53 -23.86 -6.99
N TRP A 73 -7.46 -24.30 -7.84
CA TRP A 73 -7.79 -25.71 -8.02
C TRP A 73 -7.52 -26.09 -9.47
N ALA A 74 -6.81 -27.20 -9.67
CA ALA A 74 -6.67 -27.83 -10.98
C ALA A 74 -7.60 -29.04 -11.06
N ASP A 75 -8.28 -29.18 -12.20
CA ASP A 75 -9.03 -30.39 -12.51
C ASP A 75 -8.03 -31.45 -13.02
N GLU A 76 -7.83 -32.52 -12.25
CA GLU A 76 -7.05 -33.71 -12.64
C GLU A 76 -7.99 -34.92 -12.73
N GLY A 77 -8.55 -35.17 -13.90
CA GLY A 77 -9.56 -36.22 -14.09
C GLY A 77 -10.89 -35.83 -13.42
N GLU A 78 -11.44 -36.72 -12.58
CA GLU A 78 -12.69 -36.47 -11.82
C GLU A 78 -12.46 -35.76 -10.48
N ALA A 79 -11.20 -35.52 -10.08
CA ALA A 79 -10.86 -34.93 -8.78
C ALA A 79 -10.27 -33.52 -8.93
N ARG A 80 -10.66 -32.64 -8.00
CA ARG A 80 -10.05 -31.30 -7.85
C ARG A 80 -8.89 -31.36 -6.89
N ARG A 81 -7.70 -30.92 -7.32
CA ARG A 81 -6.53 -30.78 -6.46
C ARG A 81 -6.17 -29.32 -6.25
N PRO A 82 -5.81 -28.91 -5.01
CA PRO A 82 -5.30 -27.58 -4.77
C PRO A 82 -3.91 -27.46 -5.40
N ILE A 83 -3.65 -26.33 -6.04
CA ILE A 83 -2.35 -25.97 -6.61
C ILE A 83 -1.94 -24.59 -6.11
N ALA A 84 -0.65 -24.40 -5.87
CA ALA A 84 -0.06 -23.11 -5.58
C ALA A 84 1.28 -22.98 -6.29
N VAL A 85 1.49 -21.85 -6.98
CA VAL A 85 2.75 -21.51 -7.65
C VAL A 85 3.13 -20.10 -7.22
N GLY A 86 4.37 -19.95 -6.73
CA GLY A 86 4.93 -18.66 -6.36
C GLY A 86 6.20 -18.37 -7.15
N ALA A 87 6.37 -17.13 -7.58
CA ALA A 87 7.60 -16.68 -8.23
C ALA A 87 8.00 -15.29 -7.71
N ARG A 88 9.30 -15.09 -7.53
CA ARG A 88 9.87 -13.78 -7.19
C ARG A 88 10.19 -13.03 -8.49
N PHE A 89 9.98 -11.74 -8.49
CA PHE A 89 10.35 -10.87 -9.61
C PHE A 89 10.84 -9.52 -9.10
N ARG A 90 11.63 -8.85 -9.93
CA ARG A 90 12.08 -7.48 -9.68
C ARG A 90 11.31 -6.53 -10.59
N LEU A 91 10.59 -5.59 -9.99
CA LEU A 91 9.98 -4.48 -10.70
C LEU A 91 11.01 -3.35 -10.80
N ARG A 92 11.43 -3.01 -12.03
CA ARG A 92 12.33 -1.88 -12.27
C ARG A 92 11.50 -0.60 -12.34
N GLY A 93 11.91 0.42 -11.60
CA GLY A 93 11.25 1.71 -11.54
C GLY A 93 11.68 2.50 -10.30
N PRO A 94 11.20 3.74 -10.16
CA PRO A 94 11.36 4.47 -8.90
C PRO A 94 10.57 3.78 -7.79
N PRO A 95 11.00 3.91 -6.52
CA PRO A 95 10.18 3.49 -5.40
C PRO A 95 8.80 4.18 -5.42
N LEU A 96 7.80 3.54 -4.83
CA LEU A 96 6.45 4.10 -4.75
C LEU A 96 6.47 5.43 -4.01
N ALA A 97 5.91 6.46 -4.63
CA ALA A 97 5.65 7.75 -4.00
C ALA A 97 4.24 7.74 -3.42
N LEU A 98 4.09 8.20 -2.18
CA LEU A 98 2.78 8.32 -1.53
C LEU A 98 2.18 9.67 -1.86
N SER A 99 0.92 9.66 -2.28
CA SER A 99 0.08 10.85 -2.46
C SER A 99 -1.06 10.82 -1.46
N HIS A 100 -1.68 11.97 -1.17
CA HIS A 100 -2.89 12.00 -0.36
C HIS A 100 -4.05 11.24 -1.01
N THR A 101 -4.99 10.78 -0.19
CA THR A 101 -6.29 10.29 -0.67
C THR A 101 -7.19 11.46 -1.08
N GLU A 102 -8.23 11.19 -1.87
CA GLU A 102 -9.24 12.20 -2.24
C GLU A 102 -10.05 12.74 -1.04
N ALA A 103 -9.95 12.09 0.12
CA ALA A 103 -10.60 12.54 1.35
C ALA A 103 -9.86 13.70 2.04
N VAL A 104 -8.62 14.01 1.65
CA VAL A 104 -7.88 15.15 2.21
C VAL A 104 -8.46 16.43 1.64
N GLU A 105 -8.99 17.27 2.52
CA GLU A 105 -9.62 18.54 2.17
C GLU A 105 -8.62 19.70 2.25
N ARG A 106 -7.67 19.60 3.19
CA ARG A 106 -6.72 20.67 3.47
C ARG A 106 -5.40 20.14 4.01
N VAL A 107 -4.31 20.78 3.58
CA VAL A 107 -2.97 20.62 4.15
C VAL A 107 -2.44 22.01 4.48
N ASP A 108 -2.08 22.22 5.74
CA ASP A 108 -1.56 23.49 6.25
C ASP A 108 -0.16 23.31 6.87
N HIS A 109 0.70 24.30 6.67
CA HIS A 109 2.09 24.27 7.14
C HIS A 109 2.31 25.38 8.15
N SER A 110 2.69 25.01 9.37
CA SER A 110 2.96 25.94 10.46
C SER A 110 4.28 25.59 11.13
N GLY A 111 5.35 26.26 10.70
CA GLY A 111 6.70 26.02 11.21
C GLY A 111 7.15 24.58 10.97
N ALA A 112 7.44 23.86 12.05
CA ALA A 112 7.87 22.45 12.02
C ALA A 112 6.70 21.45 12.10
N THR A 113 5.45 21.91 11.98
CA THR A 113 4.24 21.07 12.02
C THR A 113 3.46 21.19 10.73
N VAL A 114 3.04 20.05 10.18
CA VAL A 114 2.06 19.99 9.09
C VAL A 114 0.74 19.46 9.62
N THR A 115 -0.35 20.16 9.31
CA THR A 115 -1.70 19.72 9.68
C THR A 115 -2.44 19.28 8.42
N VAL A 116 -3.03 18.08 8.47
CA VAL A 116 -3.81 17.47 7.40
C VAL A 116 -5.23 17.27 7.92
N ASP A 117 -6.20 17.85 7.24
CA ASP A 117 -7.62 17.62 7.50
C ASP A 117 -8.18 16.69 6.42
N ALA A 118 -8.80 15.59 6.84
CA ALA A 118 -9.39 14.62 5.92
C ALA A 118 -10.76 14.12 6.41
N ASP A 119 -11.77 14.18 5.55
CA ASP A 119 -13.12 13.67 5.83
C ASP A 119 -13.46 12.46 4.94
N PRO A 120 -13.38 11.23 5.46
CA PRO A 120 -13.86 10.04 4.75
C PRO A 120 -15.40 9.89 4.84
N GLY A 121 -16.12 10.86 5.40
CA GLY A 121 -17.58 10.93 5.51
C GLY A 121 -18.16 10.24 6.74
N LEU A 122 -17.76 8.99 7.02
CA LEU A 122 -18.27 8.20 8.16
C LEU A 122 -17.18 7.87 9.18
N GLY A 123 -17.60 7.67 10.44
CA GLY A 123 -16.74 7.27 11.55
C GLY A 123 -16.61 8.32 12.65
N ASP A 124 -15.96 7.93 13.74
CA ASP A 124 -15.76 8.80 14.90
C ASP A 124 -14.54 9.71 14.71
N PRO A 125 -14.60 11.00 15.06
CA PRO A 125 -13.45 11.89 14.99
C PRO A 125 -12.24 11.32 15.73
N VAL A 126 -11.08 11.38 15.09
CA VAL A 126 -9.79 10.93 15.64
C VAL A 126 -8.68 11.82 15.11
N THR A 127 -7.67 12.07 15.94
CA THR A 127 -6.47 12.77 15.50
C THR A 127 -5.28 11.84 15.63
N TYR A 128 -4.59 11.60 14.52
CA TYR A 128 -3.32 10.88 14.50
C TYR A 128 -2.16 11.87 14.42
N VAL A 129 -1.02 11.46 14.96
CA VAL A 129 0.21 12.23 14.95
C VAL A 129 1.34 11.32 14.50
N LEU A 130 2.08 11.76 13.49
CA LEU A 130 3.32 11.16 13.02
C LEU A 130 4.49 12.02 13.49
N SER A 131 5.38 11.46 14.29
CA SER A 131 6.67 12.07 14.64
C SER A 131 7.80 11.32 13.95
N CYS A 132 8.80 12.06 13.47
CA CYS A 132 10.01 11.45 12.91
C CYS A 132 10.95 11.05 14.05
N THR A 133 11.28 9.77 14.18
CA THR A 133 12.24 9.27 15.17
C THR A 133 13.46 8.72 14.45
N ARG A 134 14.66 9.22 14.77
CA ARG A 134 15.91 8.68 14.21
C ARG A 134 16.21 7.34 14.89
N ARG A 135 15.60 6.27 14.35
CA ARG A 135 15.66 4.86 14.78
C ARG A 135 14.98 4.58 16.12
N ALA A 136 13.94 3.76 16.07
CA ALA A 136 13.42 3.04 17.23
C ALA A 136 13.89 1.57 17.15
N ALA A 137 14.46 1.05 18.24
CA ALA A 137 15.08 -0.26 18.30
C ALA A 137 14.11 -1.43 18.02
N ASP A 138 12.81 -1.19 18.12
CA ASP A 138 11.73 -2.17 17.92
C ASP A 138 10.73 -1.72 16.83
N ALA A 139 11.16 -0.87 15.91
CA ALA A 139 10.29 -0.36 14.86
C ALA A 139 9.86 -1.47 13.89
N ARG A 140 8.55 -1.62 13.69
CA ARG A 140 8.03 -2.52 12.66
C ARG A 140 8.43 -2.02 11.28
N GLN A 141 8.99 -2.88 10.44
CA GLN A 141 9.21 -2.55 9.04
C GLN A 141 7.86 -2.44 8.31
N MET A 142 7.61 -1.29 7.69
CA MET A 142 6.44 -1.02 6.87
C MET A 142 6.84 -0.80 5.42
N LEU A 143 6.14 -1.46 4.51
CA LEU A 143 6.32 -1.27 3.06
C LEU A 143 5.46 -0.10 2.57
N PRO A 144 5.92 0.71 1.61
CA PRO A 144 5.08 1.73 0.98
C PRO A 144 3.75 1.19 0.43
N GLU A 145 3.76 -0.04 -0.08
CA GLU A 145 2.58 -0.77 -0.56
C GLU A 145 1.53 -0.97 0.54
N GLU A 146 1.98 -1.25 1.78
CA GLU A 146 1.10 -1.37 2.95
C GLU A 146 0.57 0.01 3.37
N ALA A 147 1.40 1.05 3.27
CA ALA A 147 0.95 2.41 3.55
C ALA A 147 -0.14 2.86 2.56
N VAL A 148 -0.05 2.52 1.27
CA VAL A 148 -1.04 2.92 0.25
C VAL A 148 -2.45 2.43 0.56
N THR A 149 -2.61 1.25 1.16
CA THR A 149 -3.92 0.66 1.51
C THR A 149 -4.47 1.11 2.86
N ASN A 150 -3.69 1.89 3.62
CA ASN A 150 -4.09 2.41 4.92
C ASN A 150 -4.21 3.95 4.84
N PRO A 151 -5.40 4.51 4.62
CA PRO A 151 -5.58 5.95 4.37
C PRO A 151 -4.98 6.87 5.44
N PRO A 152 -5.15 6.60 6.76
CA PRO A 152 -4.47 7.40 7.78
C PRO A 152 -2.95 7.42 7.63
N VAL A 153 -2.32 6.25 7.50
CA VAL A 153 -0.86 6.13 7.34
C VAL A 153 -0.40 6.82 6.06
N ARG A 154 -1.10 6.58 4.95
CA ARG A 154 -0.83 7.20 3.65
C ARG A 154 -0.83 8.72 3.73
N ASN A 155 -1.87 9.30 4.33
CA ASN A 155 -2.03 10.75 4.40
C ASN A 155 -0.98 11.39 5.31
N LEU A 156 -0.63 10.76 6.42
CA LEU A 156 0.46 11.21 7.29
C LEU A 156 1.81 11.20 6.54
N LEU A 157 2.14 10.09 5.89
CA LEU A 157 3.42 9.93 5.20
C LEU A 157 3.52 10.75 3.90
N ALA A 158 2.40 11.02 3.22
CA ALA A 158 2.37 11.89 2.04
C ALA A 158 2.62 13.37 2.40
N ALA A 159 2.26 13.79 3.62
CA ALA A 159 2.52 15.14 4.15
C ALA A 159 3.89 15.26 4.85
N TYR A 160 4.65 14.18 4.97
CA TYR A 160 5.96 14.22 5.61
C TYR A 160 6.98 14.93 4.72
N ASP A 161 7.68 15.89 5.32
CA ASP A 161 8.87 16.52 4.79
C ASP A 161 10.01 16.40 5.83
N PRO A 162 11.27 16.16 5.44
CA PRO A 162 12.40 16.08 6.38
C PRO A 162 12.62 17.31 7.27
N ALA A 163 12.09 18.48 6.89
CA ALA A 163 12.13 19.70 7.69
C ALA A 163 11.01 19.77 8.76
N VAL A 164 10.05 18.85 8.71
CA VAL A 164 8.89 18.79 9.60
C VAL A 164 9.18 17.81 10.74
N GLU A 165 8.90 18.23 11.97
CA GLU A 165 9.04 17.40 13.17
C GLU A 165 7.79 16.55 13.40
N GLU A 166 6.61 17.11 13.12
CA GLU A 166 5.31 16.48 13.38
C GLU A 166 4.33 16.67 12.23
N VAL A 167 3.66 15.59 11.81
CA VAL A 167 2.47 15.66 10.96
C VAL A 167 1.24 15.27 11.78
N VAL A 168 0.24 16.15 11.81
CA VAL A 168 -1.02 15.96 12.53
C VAL A 168 -2.12 15.69 11.52
N LEU A 169 -2.80 14.56 11.63
CA LEU A 169 -3.95 14.22 10.79
C LEU A 169 -5.23 14.29 11.63
N HIS A 170 -6.11 15.22 11.29
CA HIS A 170 -7.49 15.25 11.76
C HIS A 170 -8.37 14.47 10.79
N THR A 171 -9.01 13.40 11.28
CA THR A 171 -9.85 12.56 10.43
C THR A 171 -10.93 11.83 11.22
N ARG A 172 -11.58 10.84 10.60
CA ARG A 172 -12.56 9.95 11.23
C ARG A 172 -12.11 8.50 11.15
N ARG A 173 -12.25 7.77 12.25
CA ARG A 173 -12.03 6.33 12.30
C ARG A 173 -13.19 5.62 11.61
N HIS A 174 -12.99 5.30 10.34
CA HIS A 174 -13.98 4.58 9.56
C HIS A 174 -13.92 3.07 9.87
N PRO A 175 -15.04 2.41 10.22
CA PRO A 175 -15.04 1.00 10.65
C PRO A 175 -14.60 0.01 9.56
N ALA A 176 -14.61 0.45 8.30
CA ALA A 176 -14.15 -0.35 7.17
C ALA A 176 -12.64 -0.29 6.90
N TYR A 177 -11.94 0.66 7.51
CA TYR A 177 -10.53 0.89 7.20
C TYR A 177 -9.67 0.25 8.27
N PRO A 178 -8.52 -0.33 7.89
CA PRO A 178 -7.58 -0.83 8.88
C PRO A 178 -7.13 0.33 9.77
N ASN A 179 -7.06 0.08 11.08
CA ASN A 179 -6.42 1.04 11.97
C ASN A 179 -4.95 1.20 11.56
N PRO A 180 -4.37 2.41 11.69
CA PRO A 180 -2.94 2.56 11.53
C PRO A 180 -2.21 1.68 12.55
N VAL A 181 -1.02 1.21 12.17
CA VAL A 181 -0.09 0.61 13.13
C VAL A 181 0.35 1.73 14.08
N LEU A 182 -0.05 1.63 15.33
CA LEU A 182 0.41 2.55 16.37
C LEU A 182 1.79 2.14 16.88
N GLY A 183 2.58 3.13 17.30
CA GLY A 183 3.94 2.95 17.77
C GLY A 183 4.99 3.11 16.66
N PRO A 184 6.22 2.63 16.90
CA PRO A 184 7.34 2.87 16.00
C PRO A 184 7.23 2.01 14.72
N VAL A 185 7.38 2.65 13.58
CA VAL A 185 7.47 2.03 12.26
C VAL A 185 8.71 2.53 11.54
N THR A 186 9.37 1.67 10.77
CA THR A 186 10.44 2.07 9.87
C THR A 186 9.97 1.86 8.45
N MET A 187 10.03 2.92 7.64
CA MET A 187 9.79 2.82 6.20
C MET A 187 11.07 3.14 5.47
N ARG A 188 11.59 2.16 4.74
CA ARG A 188 12.96 2.17 4.17
C ARG A 188 13.98 2.34 5.29
N ASP A 189 14.58 3.52 5.41
CA ASP A 189 15.63 3.84 6.39
C ASP A 189 15.20 4.94 7.37
N THR A 190 13.96 5.43 7.26
CA THR A 190 13.40 6.48 8.13
C THR A 190 12.48 5.86 9.16
N GLY A 191 12.74 6.17 10.43
CA GLY A 191 11.88 5.80 11.55
C GLY A 191 10.79 6.86 11.77
N PHE A 192 9.60 6.38 12.07
CA PHE A 192 8.44 7.18 12.42
C PHE A 192 7.77 6.58 13.64
N GLU A 193 7.04 7.39 14.38
CA GLU A 193 6.13 6.93 15.41
C GLU A 193 4.73 7.50 15.12
N ILE A 194 3.74 6.61 15.05
CA ILE A 194 2.34 6.97 14.83
C ILE A 194 1.59 6.80 16.14
N ARG A 195 0.96 7.87 16.63
CA ARG A 195 0.18 7.90 17.88
C ARG A 195 -1.17 8.55 17.68
N ILE A 196 -2.11 8.29 18.59
CA ILE A 196 -3.36 9.04 18.67
C ILE A 196 -3.13 10.26 19.58
N ARG A 197 -3.51 11.46 19.16
CA ARG A 197 -3.43 12.65 20.02
C ARG A 197 -4.43 12.49 21.17
N GLY A 198 -3.92 12.42 22.40
CA GLY A 198 -4.70 12.17 23.62
C GLY A 198 -4.25 10.93 24.39
N GLU A 199 -3.56 9.99 23.75
CA GLU A 199 -2.78 8.95 24.43
C GLU A 199 -1.39 9.52 24.71
N THR A 200 -1.28 10.34 25.77
CA THR A 200 0.04 10.58 26.36
C THR A 200 0.42 9.26 27.03
N ASN A 201 1.48 8.61 26.56
CA ASN A 201 2.13 7.52 27.29
C ASN A 201 2.46 8.03 28.70
N THR A 202 1.64 7.68 29.69
CA THR A 202 2.13 7.49 31.05
C THR A 202 3.06 6.29 31.00
N SER A 203 4.32 6.56 30.67
CA SER A 203 5.41 5.65 31.01
C SER A 203 5.73 5.90 32.49
N GLU A 204 5.30 4.96 33.35
CA GLU A 204 5.94 4.72 34.65
C GLU A 204 7.31 4.07 34.47
#